data_AF-A0A7C1ZQY4-F1
#
_entry.id   AF-A0A7C1ZQY4-F1
#
_cell.length_a   1.000
_cell.length_b   1.000
_cell.length_c   1.000
_cell.angle_alpha   90.00
_cell.angle_beta   90.00
_cell.angle_gamma   90.00
#
_symmetry.space_group_name_H-M   'P 1'
#
loop_
_entity.id
_entity.type
_entity.pdbx_description
1 polymer ?
#
loop_
_entity_poly.entity_id
_entity_poly.type
_entity_poly.pdbx_seq_one_letter_code
_entity_poly.pdbx_strand_id
1 'polypeptide(L)' 'MEGKILSINISEKKGDKKYPIEEARITMMGVEGDAHAGNWHRQVSLLAEES' A
#
# COMPACT_ATOMS: atom_id res chain seq x y z
N MET A 1 2.99 1.68 21.51
CA MET A 1 4.00 2.27 20.59
C MET A 1 3.20 2.93 19.48
N GLU A 2 3.45 4.20 19.22
CA GLU A 2 2.70 4.98 18.22
C GLU A 2 3.56 5.14 16.97
N GLY A 3 2.93 5.01 15.80
CA GLY A 3 3.58 5.22 14.50
C GLY A 3 2.84 6.31 13.74
N LYS A 4 3.58 7.06 12.91
CA LYS A 4 3.01 8.06 12.00
C LYS A 4 3.10 7.54 10.57
N ILE A 5 1.99 7.58 9.85
CA ILE A 5 2.00 7.33 8.41
C ILE A 5 2.59 8.56 7.73
N LEU A 6 3.77 8.41 7.12
CA LEU A 6 4.44 9.49 6.39
C LEU A 6 3.97 9.58 4.94
N SER A 7 3.63 8.44 4.33
CA SER A 7 3.22 8.37 2.93
C SER A 7 2.42 7.09 2.69
N ILE A 8 1.44 7.15 1.79
CA ILE A 8 0.67 6.02 1.30
C ILE A 8 1.01 5.88 -0.19
N ASN A 9 1.40 4.68 -0.62
CA ASN A 9 1.93 4.49 -1.97
C ASN A 9 1.28 3.28 -2.67
N ILE A 10 0.75 3.50 -3.86
CA ILE A 10 0.15 2.46 -4.70
C ILE A 10 0.83 2.37 -6.07
N SER A 11 0.60 1.26 -6.77
CA SER A 11 0.86 1.15 -8.21
C SER A 11 -0.32 0.46 -8.87
N GLU A 12 -0.72 0.85 -10.08
CA GLU A 12 -1.87 0.25 -10.76
C GLU A 12 -1.54 -1.11 -11.39
N LYS A 13 -0.27 -1.37 -11.70
CA LYS A 13 0.22 -2.64 -12.26
C LYS A 13 1.39 -3.20 -11.45
N LYS A 14 1.57 -4.52 -11.51
CA LYS A 14 2.66 -5.21 -10.83
C LYS A 14 3.98 -4.92 -11.55
N GLY A 15 5.01 -4.56 -10.78
CA GLY A 15 6.33 -4.19 -11.30
C GLY A 15 6.49 -2.70 -11.60
N ASP A 16 5.40 -1.93 -11.61
CA ASP A 16 5.48 -0.47 -11.76
C ASP A 16 5.99 0.18 -10.47
N LYS A 17 6.66 1.33 -10.64
CA LYS A 17 7.07 2.16 -9.51
C LYS A 17 5.82 2.70 -8.81
N LYS A 18 5.77 2.54 -7.49
CA LYS A 18 4.69 3.12 -6.68
C LYS A 18 4.78 4.64 -6.65
N TYR A 19 3.61 5.27 -6.55
CA TYR A 19 3.45 6.71 -6.42
C TYR A 19 2.59 7.06 -5.19
N PRO A 20 2.79 8.25 -4.60
CA PRO A 20 2.07 8.65 -3.40
C PRO A 20 0.62 9.01 -3.71
N ILE A 21 -0.27 8.74 -2.75
CA ILE A 21 -1.67 9.18 -2.74
C ILE A 21 -2.01 9.81 -1.39
N GLU A 22 -3.00 10.70 -1.38
CA GLU A 22 -3.39 11.44 -0.16
C GLU A 22 -4.13 10.56 0.85
N GLU A 23 -4.98 9.67 0.35
CA GLU A 23 -5.79 8.77 1.16
C GLU A 23 -5.93 7.39 0.50
N ALA A 24 -6.18 6.37 1.30
CA ALA A 24 -6.42 5.01 0.82
C ALA A 24 -7.55 4.34 1.57
N ARG A 25 -8.31 3.53 0.83
CA ARG A 25 -9.28 2.59 1.40
C ARG A 25 -8.67 1.20 1.46
N ILE A 26 -8.58 0.64 2.67
CA ILE A 26 -8.20 -0.75 2.88
C ILE A 26 -9.46 -1.61 2.93
N THR A 27 -9.47 -2.69 2.17
CA THR A 27 -10.55 -3.68 2.09
C THR A 27 -10.02 -5.07 2.45
N MET A 28 -10.90 -6.07 2.48
CA MET A 28 -10.51 -7.48 2.62
C MET A 28 -9.63 -8.00 1.47
N MET A 29 -9.55 -7.24 0.38
CA MET A 29 -8.72 -7.54 -0.78
C MET A 29 -7.43 -6.71 -0.80
N GLY A 30 -7.20 -5.82 0.16
CA GLY A 30 -6.05 -4.89 0.17
C GLY A 30 -6.42 -3.43 -0.11
N VAL A 31 -5.44 -2.63 -0.49
CA VAL A 31 -5.63 -1.22 -0.85
C VAL A 31 -6.37 -1.12 -2.19
N GLU A 32 -7.52 -0.45 -2.20
CA GLU A 32 -8.30 -0.24 -3.42
C GLU A 32 -7.44 0.47 -4.50
N GLY A 33 -7.40 -0.11 -5.70
CA GLY A 33 -6.60 0.40 -6.82
C GLY A 33 -5.12 -0.04 -6.85
N ASP A 34 -4.59 -0.68 -5.80
CA ASP A 34 -3.21 -1.21 -5.84
C ASP A 34 -3.12 -2.55 -6.58
N ALA A 35 -2.03 -2.75 -7.31
CA ALA A 35 -1.72 -3.94 -8.09
C ALA A 35 -1.58 -5.22 -7.25
N HIS A 36 -1.37 -5.06 -5.95
CA HIS A 36 -1.29 -6.15 -4.98
C HIS A 36 -2.65 -6.45 -4.34
N ALA A 37 -3.72 -5.75 -4.69
CA ALA A 37 -5.05 -6.12 -4.23
C ALA A 37 -5.49 -7.48 -4.82
N GLY A 38 -6.11 -8.32 -4.00
CA GLY A 38 -6.54 -9.67 -4.37
C GLY A 38 -6.80 -10.56 -3.16
N ASN A 39 -7.32 -11.77 -3.37
CA ASN A 39 -7.53 -12.75 -2.30
C ASN A 39 -6.23 -13.53 -1.98
N TRP A 40 -5.35 -12.92 -1.18
CA TRP A 40 -4.07 -13.51 -0.75
C TRP A 40 -3.52 -12.73 0.45
N HIS A 41 -2.39 -13.18 1.02
CA HIS A 41 -1.94 -12.71 2.34
C HIS A 41 -1.03 -11.46 2.35
N ARG A 42 -0.40 -11.05 1.22
CA ARG A 42 0.50 -9.88 1.21
C ARG A 42 -0.11 -8.67 0.50
N GLN A 43 -1.27 -8.26 0.98
CA GLN A 43 -2.07 -7.17 0.41
C GLN A 43 -1.56 -5.77 0.78
N VAL A 44 -0.84 -5.64 1.90
CA VAL A 44 -0.29 -4.37 2.40
C VAL A 44 1.15 -4.61 2.82
N SER A 45 2.05 -3.69 2.43
CA SER A 45 3.44 -3.68 2.88
C SER A 45 3.67 -2.44 3.74
N LEU A 46 4.33 -2.62 4.89
CA LEU A 46 4.76 -1.54 5.77
C LEU A 46 6.28 -1.45 5.67
N LEU A 47 6.79 -0.28 5.31
CA LEU A 47 8.22 0.03 5.30
C LEU A 47 8.48 1.13 6.33
N ALA A 48 9.59 1.01 7.05
CA ALA A 48 10.06 2.08 7.92
C ALA A 48 10.76 3.17 7.10
N GLU A 49 10.87 4.38 7.64
CA GLU A 49 11.52 5.50 6.95
C GLU A 49 13.01 5.24 6.70
N GLU A 50 13.67 4.48 7.59
CA GLU A 50 15.08 4.13 7.48
C GLU A 50 15.41 2.96 6.53
N SER A 51 14.41 2.37 5.85
CA SER A 51 14.59 1.17 5.01
C SER A 51 15.22 1.44 3.64
#